data_AF-A0A2A2EFL5-F1
#
_entry.id   AF-A0A2A2EFL5-F1
#
_cell.length_a   1.000
_cell.length_b   1.000
_cell.length_c   1.000
_cell.angle_alpha   90.00
_cell.angle_beta   90.00
_cell.angle_gamma   90.00
#
_symmetry.space_group_name_H-M   'P 1'
#
loop_
_entity.id
_entity.type
_entity.pdbx_description
1 polymer ?
#
loop_
_entity_poly.entity_id
_entity_poly.type
_entity_poly.pdbx_seq_one_letter_code
_entity_poly.pdbx_strand_id
1 'polypeptide(L)' 'MLEAVKVALDPTPRQERLLESHAGAARFVYNAGLAHVKDMLERGDKPEWSYYGLRRWWNQAKNTLAVDKTTGETWWPENS' A
#
# COMPACT_ATOMS: atom_id res chain seq x y z
N MET A 1 -7.67 15.83 -34.55
CA MET A 1 -8.64 14.86 -34.00
C MET A 1 -7.82 13.84 -33.24
N LEU A 2 -8.09 13.62 -31.95
CA LEU A 2 -7.40 12.59 -31.16
C LEU A 2 -8.36 11.42 -30.99
N GLU A 3 -7.95 10.23 -31.45
CA GLU A 3 -8.68 8.99 -31.25
C GLU A 3 -8.08 8.23 -30.06
N ALA A 4 -8.94 7.69 -29.19
CA ALA A 4 -8.50 6.84 -28.09
C ALA A 4 -8.47 5.38 -28.55
N VAL A 5 -7.35 4.70 -28.31
CA VAL A 5 -7.17 3.27 -28.63
C VAL A 5 -7.01 2.48 -27.34
N LYS A 6 -7.72 1.35 -27.21
CA LYS A 6 -7.54 0.39 -26.13
C LYS A 6 -6.72 -0.80 -26.64
N VAL A 7 -5.62 -1.11 -25.96
CA VAL A 7 -4.73 -2.22 -26.30
C VAL A 7 -4.59 -3.12 -25.07
N ALA A 8 -4.49 -4.44 -25.29
CA ALA A 8 -4.19 -5.39 -24.21
C ALA A 8 -2.75 -5.19 -23.73
N LEU A 9 -2.54 -5.28 -22.42
CA LEU A 9 -1.21 -5.08 -21.82
C LEU A 9 -0.27 -6.28 -22.05
N ASP A 10 -0.83 -7.48 -22.29
CA ASP A 10 -0.15 -8.78 -22.53
C ASP A 10 1.15 -8.98 -21.72
N PRO A 11 1.07 -8.91 -20.38
CA PRO A 11 2.25 -9.05 -19.52
C PRO A 11 2.81 -10.48 -19.58
N THR A 12 4.14 -10.59 -19.59
CA THR A 12 4.80 -11.86 -19.29
C THR A 12 4.43 -12.36 -17.88
N PRO A 13 4.53 -13.67 -17.58
CA PRO A 13 4.25 -14.19 -16.24
C PRO A 13 5.04 -13.52 -15.12
N ARG A 14 6.24 -12.99 -15.42
CA ARG A 14 7.02 -12.20 -14.45
C ARG A 14 6.38 -10.83 -14.20
N GLN A 15 5.91 -10.16 -15.25
CA GLN A 15 5.26 -8.86 -15.13
C GLN A 15 3.91 -8.97 -14.40
N GLU A 16 3.13 -10.03 -14.66
CA GLU A 16 1.89 -10.30 -13.93
C GLU A 16 2.14 -10.36 -12.41
N ARG A 17 3.12 -11.16 -11.98
CA ARG A 17 3.48 -11.26 -10.57
C ARG A 17 3.89 -9.92 -9.97
N LEU A 18 4.63 -9.09 -10.70
CA LEU A 18 5.03 -7.76 -10.22
C LEU A 18 3.83 -6.82 -10.08
N LEU A 19 2.89 -6.86 -11.03
CA LEU A 19 1.65 -6.10 -10.97
C LEU A 19 0.79 -6.54 -9.79
N GLU A 20 0.64 -7.85 -9.60
CA GLU A 20 -0.07 -8.42 -8.45
C GLU A 20 0.58 -8.03 -7.12
N SER A 21 1.91 -8.07 -7.06
CA SER A 21 2.69 -7.68 -5.88
C SER A 21 2.45 -6.20 -5.53
N HIS A 22 2.52 -5.30 -6.52
CA HIS A 22 2.19 -3.88 -6.34
C HIS A 22 0.73 -3.66 -5.91
N ALA A 23 -0.23 -4.33 -6.55
CA ALA A 23 -1.64 -4.23 -6.18
C ALA A 23 -1.88 -4.75 -4.75
N GLY A 24 -1.20 -5.83 -4.38
CA GLY A 24 -1.19 -6.39 -3.03
C GLY A 24 -0.64 -5.41 -1.99
N ALA A 25 0.50 -4.78 -2.29
CA ALA A 25 1.10 -3.76 -1.43
C ALA A 25 0.18 -2.55 -1.24
N ALA A 26 -0.44 -2.05 -2.31
CA ALA A 26 -1.43 -0.96 -2.24
C ALA A 26 -2.62 -1.33 -1.33
N ARG A 27 -3.17 -2.55 -1.49
CA ARG A 27 -4.26 -3.06 -0.64
C ARG A 27 -3.82 -3.21 0.82
N PHE A 28 -2.59 -3.67 1.05
CA PHE A 28 -2.02 -3.80 2.39
C PHE A 28 -1.96 -2.44 3.11
N VAL A 29 -1.40 -1.41 2.47
CA VAL A 29 -1.30 -0.07 3.07
C VAL A 29 -2.68 0.53 3.32
N TYR A 30 -3.61 0.35 2.39
CA TYR A 30 -4.99 0.81 2.58
C TYR A 30 -5.62 0.19 3.83
N ASN A 31 -5.53 -1.14 3.98
CA ASN A 31 -6.08 -1.83 5.14
C ASN A 31 -5.38 -1.45 6.45
N ALA A 32 -4.06 -1.31 6.44
CA ALA A 32 -3.29 -0.89 7.60
C ALA A 32 -3.67 0.54 8.03
N GLY A 33 -3.79 1.47 7.08
CA GLY A 33 -4.23 2.84 7.34
C GLY A 33 -5.66 2.90 7.87
N LEU A 34 -6.57 2.10 7.31
CA LEU A 34 -7.95 2.01 7.81
C LEU A 34 -7.99 1.49 9.25
N ALA A 35 -7.21 0.44 9.56
CA ALA A 35 -7.11 -0.10 10.92
C ALA A 35 -6.53 0.94 11.90
N HIS A 36 -5.51 1.70 11.50
CA HIS A 36 -4.94 2.77 12.30
C HIS A 36 -5.97 3.87 12.62
N VAL A 37 -6.71 4.37 11.62
CA VAL A 37 -7.75 5.39 11.82
C VAL A 37 -8.87 4.85 12.72
N LYS A 38 -9.28 3.60 12.53
CA LYS A 38 -10.31 2.96 13.36
C LYS A 38 -9.88 2.90 14.82
N ASP A 39 -8.65 2.46 15.10
CA ASP A 39 -8.09 2.38 16.45
C ASP A 39 -8.00 3.76 17.12
N MET A 40 -7.62 4.82 16.39
CA MET A 40 -7.67 6.19 16.92
C MET A 40 -9.08 6.62 17.33
N LEU A 41 -10.08 6.33 16.50
CA LEU A 41 -11.48 6.66 16.78
C LEU A 41 -12.00 5.90 18.00
N GLU A 42 -11.65 4.62 18.15
CA GLU A 42 -12.04 3.80 19.30
C GLU A 42 -11.43 4.31 20.61
N ARG A 43 -10.23 4.91 20.55
CA ARG A 43 -9.56 5.57 21.68
C ARG A 43 -10.09 6.98 21.97
N GLY A 44 -10.96 7.53 21.11
CA GLY A 44 -11.46 8.91 21.21
C GLY A 44 -10.46 9.97 20.74
N ASP A 45 -9.37 9.56 20.08
CA ASP A 45 -8.38 10.47 19.50
C ASP A 45 -8.94 11.12 18.23
N LYS A 46 -8.40 12.28 17.85
CA LYS A 46 -8.70 12.91 16.55
C LYS A 46 -7.79 12.30 15.46
N PRO A 47 -8.34 11.58 14.46
CA PRO A 47 -7.52 11.00 13.40
C PRO A 47 -6.89 12.06 12.49
N GLU A 48 -5.82 11.67 11.82
CA GLU A 48 -5.27 12.44 10.72
C GLU A 48 -6.14 12.26 9.47
N TRP A 49 -7.00 13.24 9.18
CA TRP A 49 -7.94 13.19 8.04
C TRP A 49 -7.29 13.50 6.69
N SER A 50 -6.12 14.13 6.70
CA SER A 50 -5.46 14.55 5.46
C SER A 50 -4.62 13.42 4.87
N TYR A 51 -4.55 13.37 3.53
CA TYR A 51 -3.63 12.48 2.81
C TYR A 51 -2.18 12.61 3.33
N TYR A 52 -1.73 13.83 3.59
CA TYR A 52 -0.36 14.07 4.06
C TYR A 52 -0.11 13.51 5.47
N GLY A 53 -1.09 13.60 6.36
CA GLY A 53 -1.03 12.97 7.68
C GLY A 53 -0.89 11.45 7.54
N LEU A 54 -1.85 10.81 6.87
CA LEU A 54 -1.81 9.35 6.67
C LEU A 54 -0.50 8.87 6.00
N ARG A 55 0.05 9.65 5.07
CA ARG A 55 1.36 9.38 4.46
C ARG A 55 2.51 9.51 5.48
N ARG A 56 2.48 10.50 6.37
CA ARG A 56 3.48 10.66 7.43
C ARG A 56 3.44 9.47 8.39
N TRP A 57 2.25 9.09 8.85
CA TRP A 57 2.07 7.88 9.67
C TRP A 57 2.62 6.64 8.96
N TRP A 58 2.25 6.44 7.68
CA TRP A 58 2.73 5.29 6.91
C TRP A 58 4.26 5.24 6.82
N ASN A 59 4.90 6.39 6.57
CA ASN A 59 6.36 6.46 6.52
C ASN A 59 7.04 6.07 7.83
N GLN A 60 6.40 6.30 8.98
CA GLN A 60 6.90 5.87 10.29
C GLN A 60 6.64 4.37 10.52
N ALA A 61 5.48 3.87 10.10
CA ALA A 61 5.03 2.51 10.40
C ALA A 61 5.55 1.43 9.43
N LYS A 62 5.84 1.78 8.17
CA LYS A 62 6.07 0.79 7.09
C LYS A 62 7.20 -0.19 7.36
N ASN A 63 8.30 0.24 7.98
CA ASN A 63 9.43 -0.65 8.28
C ASN A 63 9.14 -1.64 9.41
N THR A 64 8.03 -1.47 10.11
CA THR A 64 7.54 -2.39 11.16
C THR A 64 6.40 -3.24 10.65
N LEU A 65 5.50 -2.68 9.83
CA LEU A 65 4.32 -3.37 9.33
C LEU A 65 4.59 -4.20 8.08
N ALA A 66 5.45 -3.71 7.18
CA ALA A 66 5.78 -4.37 5.91
C ALA A 66 7.03 -5.26 6.06
N VAL A 67 6.93 -6.22 6.99
CA VAL A 67 8.00 -7.17 7.31
C VAL A 67 7.51 -8.59 7.07
N ASP A 68 8.34 -9.41 6.43
CA ASP A 68 8.09 -10.84 6.30
C ASP A 68 8.14 -11.51 7.68
N LYS A 69 7.09 -12.24 8.06
CA LYS A 69 6.97 -12.83 9.39
C LYS A 69 7.92 -14.00 9.64
N THR A 70 8.45 -14.60 8.59
CA THR A 70 9.36 -15.74 8.63
C THR A 70 10.81 -15.29 8.60
N THR A 71 11.18 -14.36 7.70
CA THR A 71 12.57 -13.91 7.53
C THR A 71 12.90 -12.65 8.33
N GLY A 72 11.90 -11.86 8.70
CA GLY A 72 12.11 -10.56 9.36
C GLY A 72 12.57 -9.45 8.41
N GLU A 73 12.60 -9.71 7.10
CA GLU A 73 13.05 -8.73 6.10
C GLU A 73 11.92 -7.77 5.70
N THR A 74 12.27 -6.51 5.45
CA THR A 74 11.31 -5.51 4.95
C THR A 74 11.06 -5.71 3.45
N TRP A 75 9.80 -5.93 3.04
CA TRP A 75 9.45 -6.15 1.62
C TRP A 75 8.97 -4.88 0.89
N TRP A 76 8.71 -3.80 1.63
CA TRP A 76 8.17 -2.56 1.06
C TRP A 76 9.01 -1.96 -0.10
N PRO A 77 10.36 -1.91 -0.04
CA PRO A 77 11.17 -1.30 -1.11
C PRO A 77 11.02 -1.96 -2.48
N GLU A 78 10.55 -3.21 -2.54
CA GLU A 78 10.31 -3.94 -3.79
C GLU A 78 8.97 -3.60 -4.44
N ASN A 79 8.13 -2.85 -3.72
CA ASN A 79 6.72 -2.60 -4.03
C ASN A 79 6.35 -1.10 -4.00
N SER A 80 7.35 -0.21 -3.93
CA SER A 80 7.17 1.23 -3.71
C SER A 80 7.84 2.10 -4.74
#